data_AF-A0ABD1SCX2-F1
#
_entry.id   AF-A0ABD1SCX2-F1
#
_cell.length_a   1.000
_cell.length_b   1.000
_cell.length_c   1.000
_cell.angle_alpha   90.00
_cell.angle_beta   90.00
_cell.angle_gamma   90.00
#
_symmetry.space_group_name_H-M   'P 1'
#
loop_
_entity.id
_entity.type
_entity.pdbx_description
1 polymer ?
#
loop_
_entity_poly.entity_id
_entity_poly.type
_entity_poly.pdbx_seq_one_letter_code
_entity_poly.pdbx_strand_id
1 'polypeptide(L)'
;MTNLKKQEEEEEAEEELGAMKEMMFKIAAMQPVDIDPATIRKPKRQNVRISDDPQSVAARHRRERISEKIRILQRLVPGGTKMDTASMLDEAIRYVKFLKRQIRLLQANHPRSIGIATTTPTEDWVAMTMEKAPGFATSSTTGPAMAGTSYTFGGNGIEGSHLL
;
A
#
# COMPACT_ATOMS: atom_id res chain seq x y z
N MET A 1 29.11 0.63 -35.21
CA MET A 1 28.43 1.08 -33.97
C MET A 1 27.63 -0.08 -33.38
N THR A 2 28.27 -1.05 -32.74
CA THR A 2 27.61 -2.28 -32.24
C THR A 2 27.82 -2.54 -30.74
N ASN A 3 28.24 -1.53 -29.97
CA ASN A 3 28.52 -1.66 -28.53
C ASN A 3 27.41 -1.09 -27.61
N LEU A 4 26.15 -1.07 -28.05
CA LEU A 4 25.03 -0.59 -27.22
C LEU A 4 24.14 -1.72 -26.65
N LYS A 5 24.45 -2.99 -26.92
CA LYS A 5 23.74 -4.13 -26.31
C LYS A 5 24.51 -4.82 -25.18
N LYS A 6 25.68 -4.29 -24.80
CA LYS A 6 26.49 -4.83 -23.69
C LYS A 6 26.27 -4.07 -22.37
N GLN A 7 25.13 -3.38 -22.20
CA GLN A 7 24.87 -2.54 -21.03
C GLN A 7 23.70 -3.01 -20.14
N GLU A 8 23.08 -4.17 -20.41
CA GLU A 8 22.03 -4.73 -19.53
C GLU A 8 22.36 -6.12 -18.97
N GLU A 9 23.51 -6.72 -19.33
CA GLU A 9 23.94 -8.05 -18.87
C GLU A 9 24.98 -8.03 -17.73
N GLU A 10 25.29 -6.87 -17.14
CA GLU A 10 25.76 -6.84 -15.74
C GLU A 10 24.53 -6.84 -14.82
N GLU A 11 23.70 -7.86 -15.02
CA GLU A 11 22.68 -8.30 -14.08
C GLU A 11 23.46 -8.70 -12.83
N GLU A 12 23.45 -7.78 -11.85
CA GLU A 12 23.61 -8.02 -10.41
C GLU A 12 24.30 -9.34 -10.12
N ALA A 13 25.59 -9.33 -9.75
CA ALA A 13 26.21 -10.48 -9.11
C ALA A 13 25.27 -10.90 -8.00
N GLU A 14 24.46 -11.93 -8.27
CA GLU A 14 23.47 -12.45 -7.36
C GLU A 14 24.33 -12.86 -6.18
N GLU A 15 24.33 -12.08 -5.09
CA GLU A 15 25.03 -12.45 -3.87
C GLU A 15 24.59 -13.88 -3.59
N GLU A 16 25.47 -14.83 -3.91
CA GLU A 16 25.11 -16.23 -4.02
C GLU A 16 24.69 -16.60 -2.62
N LEU A 17 23.38 -16.79 -2.45
CA LEU A 17 22.76 -16.81 -1.14
C LEU A 17 23.39 -18.00 -0.42
N GLY A 18 24.26 -17.74 0.57
CA GLY A 18 25.01 -18.83 1.20
C GLY A 18 24.07 -19.96 1.64
N ALA A 19 24.50 -21.21 1.57
CA ALA A 19 23.62 -22.39 1.74
C ALA A 19 22.68 -22.32 2.96
N MET A 20 23.13 -21.74 4.06
CA MET A 20 22.31 -21.51 5.26
C MET A 20 21.18 -20.50 5.04
N LYS A 21 21.46 -19.41 4.34
CA LYS A 21 20.50 -18.36 4.00
C LYS A 21 19.46 -18.89 3.00
N GLU A 22 19.90 -19.71 2.05
CA GLU A 22 18.99 -20.39 1.12
C GLU A 22 18.06 -21.37 1.85
N MET A 23 18.62 -22.17 2.76
CA MET A 23 17.83 -23.06 3.61
C MET A 23 16.81 -22.29 4.44
N MET A 24 17.20 -21.18 5.07
CA MET A 24 16.28 -20.34 5.86
C MET A 24 15.13 -19.78 5.02
N PHE A 25 15.44 -19.28 3.83
CA PHE A 25 14.43 -18.75 2.91
C PHE A 25 13.47 -19.85 2.42
N LYS A 26 14.00 -21.05 2.16
CA LYS A 26 13.18 -22.20 1.76
C LYS A 26 12.27 -22.66 2.90
N ILE A 27 12.75 -22.72 4.13
CA ILE A 27 11.93 -23.03 5.31
C ILE A 27 10.81 -22.01 5.47
N ALA A 28 11.13 -20.71 5.40
CA ALA A 28 10.13 -19.66 5.51
C ALA A 28 9.06 -19.72 4.42
N ALA A 29 9.42 -20.10 3.19
CA ALA A 29 8.48 -20.22 2.07
C ALA A 29 7.48 -21.38 2.23
N MET A 30 7.79 -22.36 3.08
CA MET A 30 6.92 -23.51 3.35
C MET A 30 6.11 -23.36 4.64
N GLN A 31 6.30 -22.27 5.40
CA GLN A 31 5.52 -22.00 6.60
C GLN A 31 4.21 -21.30 6.22
N PRO A 32 3.05 -21.76 6.73
CA PRO A 32 1.80 -21.03 6.56
C PRO A 32 1.90 -19.70 7.31
N VAL A 33 1.79 -18.59 6.60
CA VAL A 33 1.81 -17.25 7.20
C VAL A 33 0.42 -16.63 7.06
N ASP A 34 -0.23 -16.38 8.19
CA ASP A 34 -1.48 -15.63 8.23
C ASP A 34 -1.19 -14.15 7.93
N ILE A 35 -1.60 -13.71 6.73
CA ILE A 35 -1.41 -12.33 6.24
C ILE A 35 -2.51 -11.39 6.78
N ASP A 36 -3.55 -11.95 7.41
CA ASP A 36 -4.72 -11.17 7.81
C ASP A 36 -4.33 -9.99 8.72
N PRO A 37 -4.49 -8.73 8.24
CA PRO A 37 -4.08 -7.55 8.98
C PRO A 37 -4.82 -7.42 10.32
N ALA A 38 -6.01 -8.01 10.41
CA ALA A 38 -6.82 -8.07 11.63
C ALA A 38 -6.20 -8.92 12.76
N THR A 39 -5.31 -9.87 12.45
CA THR A 39 -4.66 -10.75 13.44
C THR A 39 -3.43 -10.11 14.10
N ILE A 40 -2.99 -8.96 13.60
CA ILE A 40 -1.79 -8.27 14.09
C ILE A 40 -2.17 -7.43 15.31
N ARG A 41 -1.83 -7.95 16.49
CA ARG A 41 -2.07 -7.28 17.77
C ARG A 41 -1.45 -5.88 17.76
N LYS A 42 -2.31 -4.86 17.92
CA LYS A 42 -1.88 -3.47 18.09
C LYS A 42 -1.40 -3.29 19.54
N PRO A 43 -0.16 -2.80 19.77
CA PRO A 43 0.31 -2.51 21.12
C PRO A 43 -0.57 -1.39 21.71
N LYS A 44 -1.22 -1.70 22.83
CA LYS A 44 -2.08 -0.76 23.54
C LYS A 44 -1.20 0.29 24.21
N ARG A 45 -1.20 1.51 23.69
CA ARG A 45 -0.56 2.65 24.35
C ARG A 45 -1.50 3.17 25.43
N GLN A 46 -1.26 2.75 26.68
CA GLN A 46 -2.03 3.20 27.83
C GLN A 46 -1.34 4.44 28.43
N ASN A 47 -2.07 5.55 28.55
CA ASN A 47 -1.69 6.83 29.17
C ASN A 47 -0.77 7.79 28.38
N VAL A 48 -1.25 8.32 27.25
CA VAL A 48 -0.78 9.62 26.74
C VAL A 48 -2.01 10.50 26.51
N ARG A 49 -1.99 11.76 26.96
CA ARG A 49 -3.02 12.75 26.57
C ARG A 49 -2.91 12.94 25.06
N ILE A 50 -3.92 12.51 24.31
CA ILE A 50 -3.94 12.60 22.85
C ILE A 50 -4.58 13.94 22.48
N SER A 51 -4.01 14.63 21.50
CA SER A 51 -4.61 15.84 20.94
C SER A 51 -5.76 15.48 19.99
N ASP A 52 -6.90 16.14 20.16
CA ASP A 52 -8.11 15.99 19.33
C ASP A 52 -8.11 16.90 18.08
N ASP A 53 -7.01 17.65 17.86
CA ASP A 53 -6.84 18.46 16.66
C ASP A 53 -6.93 17.59 15.38
N PRO A 54 -7.72 17.98 14.37
CA PRO A 54 -7.94 17.17 13.17
C PRO A 54 -6.64 16.81 12.43
N GLN A 55 -5.65 17.70 12.40
CA GLN A 55 -4.34 17.43 11.78
C GLN A 55 -3.54 16.41 12.60
N SER A 56 -3.55 16.52 13.93
CA SER A 56 -2.98 15.52 14.85
C SER A 56 -3.60 14.13 14.66
N VAL A 57 -4.93 14.04 14.58
CA VAL A 57 -5.67 12.80 14.37
C VAL A 57 -5.32 12.17 13.01
N ALA A 58 -5.32 12.97 11.93
CA ALA A 58 -4.96 12.49 10.60
C ALA A 58 -3.51 11.94 10.55
N ALA A 59 -2.56 12.65 11.16
CA ALA A 59 -1.17 12.20 11.25
C ALA A 59 -1.05 10.89 12.07
N ARG A 60 -1.82 10.74 13.16
CA ARG A 60 -1.86 9.51 13.96
C ARG A 60 -2.38 8.33 13.14
N HIS A 61 -3.49 8.48 12.43
CA HIS A 61 -4.02 7.43 11.55
C HIS A 61 -3.02 7.04 10.46
N ARG A 62 -2.31 8.00 9.87
CA ARG A 62 -1.23 7.72 8.90
C ARG A 62 -0.12 6.87 9.52
N ARG A 63 0.37 7.24 10.72
CA ARG A 63 1.42 6.49 11.43
C ARG A 63 0.97 5.08 11.83
N GLU A 64 -0.30 4.92 12.20
CA GLU A 64 -0.87 3.62 12.55
C GLU A 64 -0.90 2.67 11.34
N ARG A 65 -1.39 3.15 10.19
CA ARG A 65 -1.39 2.37 8.93
C ARG A 65 0.02 1.96 8.51
N ILE A 66 1.02 2.84 8.67
CA ILE A 66 2.42 2.52 8.38
C ILE A 66 2.92 1.44 9.35
N SER A 67 2.67 1.60 10.64
CA SER A 67 3.11 0.64 11.67
C SER A 67 2.48 -0.74 11.48
N GLU A 68 1.23 -0.81 11.03
CA GLU A 68 0.55 -2.04 10.69
C GLU A 68 1.25 -2.75 9.52
N LYS A 69 1.52 -2.03 8.43
CA LYS A 69 2.27 -2.56 7.28
C LYS A 69 3.67 -3.06 7.66
N ILE A 70 4.37 -2.34 8.53
CA ILE A 70 5.69 -2.76 9.05
C ILE A 70 5.57 -4.10 9.80
N ARG A 71 4.55 -4.29 10.64
CA ARG A 71 4.35 -5.55 11.37
C ARG A 71 3.96 -6.72 10.47
N ILE A 72 3.17 -6.48 9.42
CA ILE A 72 2.89 -7.50 8.39
C ILE A 72 4.23 -7.93 7.78
N LEU A 73 5.04 -6.97 7.36
CA LEU A 73 6.33 -7.24 6.75
C LEU A 73 7.27 -8.04 7.67
N GLN A 74 7.30 -7.72 8.98
CA GLN A 74 8.10 -8.46 9.97
C GLN A 74 7.77 -9.96 10.08
N ARG A 75 6.54 -10.37 9.72
CA ARG A 75 6.12 -11.78 9.70
C ARG A 75 6.39 -12.46 8.37
N LEU A 76 6.42 -11.71 7.28
CA LEU A 76 6.65 -12.23 5.93
C LEU A 76 8.15 -12.39 5.61
N VAL A 77 9.00 -11.53 6.19
CA VAL A 77 10.44 -11.58 5.96
C VAL A 77 11.09 -12.56 6.94
N PRO A 78 11.89 -13.53 6.45
CA PRO A 78 12.65 -14.43 7.31
C PRO A 78 13.55 -13.64 8.26
N GLY A 79 13.31 -13.74 9.58
CA GLY A 79 14.06 -12.98 10.59
C GLY A 79 13.63 -11.52 10.79
N GLY A 80 12.62 -11.02 10.06
CA GLY A 80 12.23 -9.60 10.04
C GLY A 80 11.85 -9.00 11.40
N THR A 81 11.37 -9.81 12.35
CA THR A 81 11.04 -9.35 13.71
C THR A 81 12.26 -8.84 14.50
N LYS A 82 13.47 -9.31 14.19
CA LYS A 82 14.71 -8.93 14.89
C LYS A 82 15.55 -7.91 14.11
N MET A 83 15.06 -7.44 12.97
CA MET A 83 15.78 -6.54 12.07
C MET A 83 15.31 -5.11 12.24
N ASP A 84 16.20 -4.14 12.00
CA ASP A 84 15.80 -2.76 11.81
C ASP A 84 15.03 -2.59 10.48
N THR A 85 14.38 -1.44 10.30
CA THR A 85 13.51 -1.23 9.14
C THR A 85 14.28 -1.19 7.82
N ALA A 86 15.51 -0.66 7.79
CA ALA A 86 16.28 -0.60 6.55
C ALA A 86 16.74 -2.02 6.17
N SER A 87 17.38 -2.74 7.09
CA SER A 87 17.84 -4.11 6.83
C SER A 87 16.69 -5.05 6.48
N MET A 88 15.52 -4.89 7.11
CA MET A 88 14.33 -5.69 6.79
C MET A 88 13.85 -5.46 5.36
N LEU A 89 13.93 -4.22 4.86
CA LEU A 89 13.55 -3.90 3.48
C LEU A 89 14.53 -4.49 2.47
N ASP A 90 15.85 -4.41 2.74
CA ASP A 90 16.86 -5.05 1.91
C ASP A 90 16.67 -6.57 1.84
N GLU A 91 16.33 -7.18 2.98
CA GLU A 91 16.09 -8.61 3.05
C GLU A 91 14.78 -9.04 2.40
N ALA A 92 13.74 -8.19 2.46
CA ALA A 92 12.51 -8.42 1.70
C ALA A 92 12.78 -8.46 0.20
N ILE A 93 13.63 -7.55 -0.32
CA ILE A 93 14.01 -7.54 -1.73
C ILE A 93 14.73 -8.84 -2.10
N ARG A 94 15.71 -9.27 -1.29
CA ARG A 94 16.43 -10.54 -1.52
C ARG A 94 15.51 -11.75 -1.46
N TYR A 95 14.59 -11.81 -0.50
CA TYR A 95 13.65 -12.91 -0.36
C TYR A 95 12.67 -12.99 -1.54
N VAL A 96 12.17 -11.85 -2.04
CA VAL A 96 11.32 -11.81 -3.24
C VAL A 96 12.08 -12.28 -4.48
N LYS A 97 13.35 -11.89 -4.65
CA LYS A 97 14.20 -12.39 -5.74
C LYS A 97 14.40 -13.91 -5.66
N PHE A 98 14.66 -14.43 -4.46
CA PHE A 98 14.74 -15.87 -4.20
C PHE A 98 13.45 -16.59 -4.60
N LEU A 99 12.29 -16.12 -4.15
CA LEU A 99 10.99 -16.71 -4.48
C LEU A 99 10.75 -16.72 -6.00
N LYS A 100 11.04 -15.61 -6.70
CA LYS A 100 10.92 -15.54 -8.17
C LYS A 100 11.81 -16.55 -8.88
N ARG A 101 13.03 -16.79 -8.39
CA ARG A 101 13.94 -17.81 -8.94
C ARG A 101 13.38 -19.22 -8.72
N GLN A 102 12.93 -19.52 -7.51
CA GLN A 102 12.33 -20.83 -7.20
C GLN A 102 11.12 -21.10 -8.10
N ILE A 103 10.25 -20.10 -8.34
CA ILE A 103 9.12 -20.22 -9.27
C ILE A 103 9.61 -20.50 -10.70
N ARG A 104 10.61 -19.75 -11.19
CA ARG A 104 11.17 -19.96 -12.54
C ARG A 104 11.74 -21.36 -12.71
N LEU A 105 12.51 -21.86 -11.74
CA LEU A 105 13.06 -23.22 -11.74
C LEU A 105 11.95 -24.28 -11.75
N LEU A 106 10.91 -24.09 -10.94
CA LEU A 106 9.75 -24.98 -10.94
C LEU A 106 9.02 -24.96 -12.28
N GLN A 107 8.80 -23.78 -12.88
CA GLN A 107 8.15 -23.66 -14.19
C GLN A 107 8.99 -24.28 -15.33
N ALA A 108 10.32 -24.14 -15.29
CA ALA A 108 11.22 -24.74 -16.27
C ALA A 108 11.28 -26.28 -16.16
N ASN A 109 11.23 -26.81 -14.94
CA ASN A 109 11.24 -28.25 -14.67
C ASN A 109 9.86 -28.91 -14.86
N HIS A 110 8.80 -28.13 -15.07
CA HIS A 110 7.50 -28.60 -15.56
C HIS A 110 7.34 -28.19 -17.03
N PRO A 111 7.96 -28.91 -17.99
CA PRO A 111 7.59 -28.72 -19.39
C PRO A 111 6.11 -29.08 -19.50
N ARG A 112 5.26 -28.04 -19.68
CA ARG A 112 3.81 -28.10 -19.91
C ARG A 112 3.29 -29.52 -20.07
N SER A 113 2.97 -30.18 -18.95
CA SER A 113 2.30 -31.46 -19.01
C SER A 113 0.81 -31.23 -18.82
N ILE A 114 0.09 -31.60 -19.88
CA ILE A 114 -1.33 -31.92 -19.95
C ILE A 114 -2.25 -30.71 -20.18
N GLY A 115 -2.62 -30.57 -21.46
CA GLY A 115 -3.75 -29.75 -21.88
C GLY A 115 -5.04 -30.26 -21.26
N ILE A 116 -5.72 -29.38 -20.55
CA ILE A 116 -7.17 -29.45 -20.40
C ILE A 116 -7.73 -28.47 -21.43
N ALA A 117 -8.18 -29.01 -22.54
CA ALA A 117 -9.07 -28.30 -23.45
C ALA A 117 -10.44 -28.21 -22.77
N THR A 118 -10.75 -27.07 -22.16
CA THR A 118 -12.13 -26.66 -21.91
C THR A 118 -12.22 -25.16 -22.18
N THR A 119 -12.52 -24.86 -23.44
CA THR A 119 -13.36 -23.74 -23.90
C THR A 119 -13.19 -22.41 -23.19
N THR A 120 -12.54 -21.49 -23.88
CA THR A 120 -12.75 -20.04 -23.78
C THR A 120 -14.25 -19.69 -23.70
N PRO A 121 -14.73 -19.00 -22.66
CA PRO A 121 -15.73 -17.97 -22.83
C PRO A 121 -14.97 -16.69 -23.18
N THR A 122 -15.14 -16.26 -24.42
CA THR A 122 -14.78 -14.97 -24.98
C THR A 122 -14.96 -13.82 -23.98
N GLU A 123 -13.97 -12.96 -23.93
CA GLU A 123 -14.06 -11.62 -23.35
C GLU A 123 -15.17 -10.82 -24.05
N ASP A 124 -16.35 -10.78 -23.44
CA ASP A 124 -17.42 -9.82 -23.78
C ASP A 124 -17.73 -8.98 -22.54
N TRP A 125 -16.85 -8.02 -22.23
CA TRP A 125 -17.14 -6.92 -21.29
C TRP A 125 -17.09 -5.54 -21.96
N VAL A 126 -17.05 -5.49 -23.30
CA VAL A 126 -16.92 -4.23 -24.06
C VAL A 126 -18.26 -3.72 -24.63
N ALA A 127 -19.37 -4.46 -24.52
CA ALA A 127 -20.66 -4.01 -25.07
C ALA A 127 -21.74 -3.79 -24.01
N MET A 128 -21.59 -2.75 -23.19
CA MET A 128 -22.73 -2.09 -22.51
C MET A 128 -22.67 -0.59 -22.80
N THR A 129 -22.69 -0.25 -24.07
CA THR A 129 -22.95 1.11 -24.54
C THR A 129 -24.41 1.44 -24.31
N MET A 130 -24.66 2.28 -23.30
CA MET A 130 -25.53 3.45 -23.42
C MET A 130 -26.87 3.23 -24.15
N GLU A 131 -27.93 2.88 -23.41
CA GLU A 131 -29.29 3.24 -23.80
C GLU A 131 -30.15 3.65 -22.59
N LYS A 132 -30.42 4.96 -22.55
CA LYS A 132 -31.71 5.62 -22.26
C LYS A 132 -32.47 5.27 -20.97
N ALA A 133 -32.48 6.25 -20.07
CA ALA A 133 -33.32 6.34 -18.88
C ALA A 133 -34.83 6.41 -19.17
N PRO A 134 -35.68 5.91 -18.26
CA PRO A 134 -36.97 6.50 -17.94
C PRO A 134 -36.91 7.20 -16.56
N GLY A 135 -37.55 8.37 -16.51
CA GLY A 135 -37.31 9.41 -15.52
C GLY A 135 -37.75 9.10 -14.09
N PHE A 136 -36.95 9.62 -13.16
CA PHE A 136 -37.37 9.92 -11.80
C PHE A 136 -37.79 11.39 -11.75
N ALA A 137 -39.06 11.63 -11.47
CA ALA A 137 -39.66 12.95 -11.36
C ALA A 137 -38.97 13.76 -10.25
N THR A 138 -38.43 14.93 -10.59
CA THR A 138 -38.01 15.94 -9.61
C THR A 138 -39.24 16.76 -9.20
N SER A 139 -39.80 16.52 -8.02
CA SER A 139 -40.74 17.46 -7.42
C SER A 139 -39.97 18.60 -6.76
N SER A 140 -40.10 19.78 -7.36
CA SER A 140 -39.68 21.08 -6.81
C SER A 140 -40.45 21.39 -5.53
N THR A 141 -39.75 21.64 -4.41
CA THR A 141 -40.32 22.38 -3.28
C THR A 141 -39.57 23.70 -3.14
N THR A 142 -40.30 24.78 -3.42
CA THR A 142 -39.87 26.16 -3.33
C THR A 142 -39.90 26.56 -1.84
N GLY A 143 -38.74 26.82 -1.25
CA GLY A 143 -38.60 27.41 0.09
C GLY A 143 -37.93 28.78 -0.02
N PRO A 144 -38.36 29.80 0.74
CA PRO A 144 -38.04 31.19 0.45
C PRO A 144 -36.61 31.57 0.84
N ALA A 145 -36.05 32.48 0.05
CA ALA A 145 -34.84 33.22 0.31
C ALA A 145 -34.92 33.99 1.65
N MET A 146 -33.90 33.83 2.49
CA MET A 146 -33.63 34.72 3.61
C MET A 146 -32.29 35.40 3.38
N ALA A 147 -32.35 36.72 3.47
CA ALA A 147 -31.37 37.70 3.03
C ALA A 147 -30.03 37.60 3.76
N GLY A 148 -29.01 38.12 3.08
CA GLY A 148 -27.62 38.07 3.50
C GLY A 148 -27.32 38.69 4.86
N THR A 149 -26.18 38.26 5.40
CA THR A 149 -25.43 39.03 6.38
C THR A 149 -23.99 38.98 5.92
N SER A 150 -23.52 40.09 5.37
CA SER A 150 -22.11 40.34 5.07
C SER A 150 -21.33 40.43 6.39
N TYR A 151 -20.35 39.56 6.59
CA TYR A 151 -19.37 39.74 7.66
C TYR A 151 -18.22 40.60 7.12
N THR A 152 -18.25 41.88 7.50
CA THR A 152 -17.15 42.82 7.35
C THR A 152 -16.11 42.54 8.43
N PHE A 153 -14.91 42.12 8.02
CA PHE A 153 -13.74 42.03 8.89
C PHE A 153 -13.22 43.46 9.12
N GLY A 154 -13.72 44.10 10.18
CA GLY A 154 -13.28 45.42 10.61
C GLY A 154 -11.85 45.37 11.16
N GLY A 155 -10.96 46.13 10.53
CA GLY A 155 -9.64 46.43 11.04
C GLY A 155 -9.72 47.25 12.32
N ASN A 156 -9.02 46.82 13.36
CA ASN A 156 -8.86 47.59 14.58
C ASN A 156 -7.86 48.73 14.33
N GLY A 157 -8.39 49.95 14.31
CA GLY A 157 -7.63 51.18 14.50
C GLY A 157 -7.14 51.24 15.95
N ILE A 158 -5.81 51.31 16.09
CA ILE A 158 -5.13 51.73 17.30
C ILE A 158 -5.05 53.26 17.25
N GLU A 159 -6.10 53.92 17.76
CA GLU A 159 -6.02 55.32 18.16
C GLU A 159 -5.52 55.39 19.60
N GLY A 160 -4.30 55.91 19.76
CA GLY A 160 -3.72 56.32 21.03
C GLY A 160 -3.15 57.71 20.86
N SER A 161 -4.01 58.72 20.93
CA SER A 161 -3.65 60.13 20.96
C SER A 161 -3.15 60.56 22.34
N HIS A 162 -2.01 61.27 22.36
CA HIS A 162 -1.64 62.40 23.23
C HIS A 162 -1.70 62.24 24.76
N LEU A 163 -0.55 62.40 25.43
CA LEU A 163 -0.27 63.53 26.35
C LEU A 163 1.17 63.47 26.92
N LEU A 164 1.87 64.61 26.75
CA LEU A 164 3.10 65.12 27.40
C LEU A 164 4.34 64.23 27.50
#